data_AF-A0A1H6K043-F1
#
_entry.id   AF-A0A1H6K043-F1
#
_cell.length_a   1.000
_cell.length_b   1.000
_cell.length_c   1.000
_cell.angle_alpha   90.00
_cell.angle_beta   90.00
_cell.angle_gamma   90.00
#
_symmetry.space_group_name_H-M   'P 1'
#
loop_
_entity.id
_entity.type
_entity.pdbx_description
1 polymer ?
#
loop_
_entity_poly.entity_id
_entity_poly.type
_entity_poly.pdbx_seq_one_letter_code
_entity_poly.pdbx_strand_id
1 'polypeptide(L)'
;MVSPALRHLFGAYFHEDWVMEAADWQGVIDSYVRDEQPPADLLRSLGQEIDDLSAEGGEDNMERLVTRTLGANYYPLPELTYTAWLGQVAARLRQHAAAIDGGGNPPTG
;
A
#
# COMPACT_ATOMS: atom_id res chain seq x y z
N MET A 1 9.04 -9.78 9.64
CA MET A 1 9.97 -8.62 9.53
C MET A 1 9.53 -7.84 8.31
N VAL A 2 9.47 -6.51 8.38
CA VAL A 2 8.98 -5.65 7.28
C VAL A 2 10.05 -5.49 6.20
N SER A 3 9.67 -5.61 4.94
CA SER A 3 10.56 -5.45 3.80
C SER A 3 10.97 -3.98 3.57
N PRO A 4 12.16 -3.72 2.99
CA PRO A 4 12.56 -2.36 2.64
C PRO A 4 11.58 -1.67 1.67
N ALA A 5 10.97 -2.44 0.75
CA ALA A 5 10.00 -1.92 -0.21
C ALA A 5 8.70 -1.49 0.47
N LEU A 6 8.18 -2.28 1.42
CA LEU A 6 6.99 -1.91 2.19
C LEU A 6 7.26 -0.68 3.05
N ARG A 7 8.44 -0.62 3.69
CA ARG A 7 8.86 0.55 4.47
C ARG A 7 9.02 1.80 3.60
N HIS A 8 9.52 1.66 2.38
CA HIS A 8 9.63 2.77 1.45
C HIS A 8 8.25 3.27 1.00
N LEU A 9 7.35 2.38 0.59
CA LEU A 9 5.96 2.75 0.24
C LEU A 9 5.31 3.58 1.34
N PHE A 10 5.30 3.08 2.57
CA PHE A 10 4.61 3.78 3.65
C PHE A 10 5.37 5.02 4.15
N GLY A 11 6.69 4.92 4.35
CA GLY A 11 7.45 6.03 4.93
C GLY A 11 7.73 7.18 3.97
N ALA A 12 7.83 6.92 2.66
CA ALA A 12 8.11 7.96 1.67
C ALA A 12 6.86 8.59 1.09
N TYR A 13 5.76 7.83 0.90
CA TYR A 13 4.55 8.35 0.24
C TYR A 13 3.47 8.78 1.24
N PHE A 14 3.40 8.18 2.43
CA PHE A 14 2.53 8.69 3.52
C PHE A 14 3.33 9.59 4.47
N HIS A 15 4.14 10.51 3.95
CA HIS A 15 4.88 11.51 4.74
C HIS A 15 3.93 12.59 5.31
N GLU A 16 4.42 13.48 6.17
CA GLU A 16 3.59 14.47 6.89
C GLU A 16 2.71 15.36 5.98
N ASP A 17 3.18 15.60 4.76
CA ASP A 17 2.59 16.51 3.78
C ASP A 17 1.78 15.80 2.69
N TRP A 18 1.54 14.48 2.80
CA TRP A 18 0.88 13.69 1.74
C TRP A 18 -0.47 14.27 1.29
N VAL A 19 -1.20 14.93 2.19
CA VAL A 19 -2.50 15.57 1.92
C VAL A 19 -2.42 16.75 0.93
N MET A 20 -1.22 17.31 0.70
CA MET A 20 -1.00 18.34 -0.31
C MET A 20 -0.82 17.74 -1.72
N GLU A 21 -0.46 16.46 -1.80
CA GLU A 21 -0.10 15.77 -3.04
C GLU A 21 -1.21 14.82 -3.53
N ALA A 22 -2.01 14.30 -2.60
CA ALA A 22 -3.12 13.40 -2.89
C ALA A 22 -4.38 13.79 -2.11
N ALA A 23 -5.54 13.63 -2.76
CA ALA A 23 -6.84 13.92 -2.14
C ALA A 23 -7.23 12.87 -1.07
N ASP A 24 -6.74 11.64 -1.21
CA ASP A 24 -7.02 10.50 -0.35
C ASP A 24 -5.86 9.50 -0.37
N TRP A 25 -5.94 8.47 0.48
CA TRP A 25 -4.89 7.44 0.56
C TRP A 25 -4.78 6.64 -0.75
N GLN A 26 -5.87 6.51 -1.51
CA GLN A 26 -5.89 5.87 -2.82
C GLN A 26 -4.96 6.60 -3.79
N GLY A 27 -5.05 7.93 -3.83
CA GLY A 27 -4.17 8.79 -4.62
C GLY A 27 -2.70 8.65 -4.24
N VAL A 28 -2.39 8.43 -2.96
CA VAL A 28 -1.02 8.17 -2.49
C VAL A 28 -0.46 6.88 -3.10
N ILE A 29 -1.23 5.79 -3.06
CA ILE A 29 -0.84 4.50 -3.67
C ILE A 29 -0.70 4.64 -5.20
N ASP A 30 -1.60 5.38 -5.84
CA ASP A 30 -1.54 5.61 -7.29
C ASP A 30 -0.30 6.42 -7.68
N SER A 31 0.07 7.40 -6.86
CA SER A 31 1.30 8.16 -7.03
C SER A 31 2.52 7.27 -6.92
N TYR A 32 2.59 6.39 -5.91
CA TYR A 32 3.67 5.39 -5.81
C TYR A 32 3.80 4.53 -7.07
N VAL A 33 2.70 4.00 -7.58
CA VAL A 33 2.74 3.14 -8.78
C VAL A 33 3.17 3.93 -10.02
N ARG A 34 2.67 5.16 -10.16
CA ARG A 34 3.00 6.06 -11.29
C ARG A 34 4.48 6.49 -11.26
N ASP A 35 4.98 6.86 -10.09
CA ASP A 35 6.28 7.50 -9.93
C ASP A 35 7.41 6.47 -9.91
N GLU A 36 7.24 5.35 -9.19
CA GLU A 36 8.26 4.28 -9.08
C GLU A 36 8.18 3.24 -10.19
N GLN A 37 7.03 3.11 -10.86
CA GLN A 37 6.75 2.08 -11.87
C GLN A 37 7.19 0.66 -11.43
N PRO A 38 6.75 0.19 -10.24
CA PRO A 38 7.16 -1.10 -9.71
C PRO A 38 6.61 -2.25 -10.59
N PRO A 39 7.36 -3.37 -10.73
CA PRO A 39 6.86 -4.53 -11.47
C PRO A 39 5.66 -5.18 -10.75
N ALA A 40 4.77 -5.81 -11.52
CA ALA A 40 3.56 -6.45 -11.00
C ALA A 40 3.83 -7.48 -9.88
N ASP A 41 4.94 -8.24 -9.98
CA ASP A 41 5.36 -9.20 -8.96
C ASP A 41 5.68 -8.53 -7.61
N LEU A 42 6.27 -7.33 -7.62
CA LEU A 42 6.54 -6.56 -6.41
C LEU A 42 5.23 -6.10 -5.77
N LEU A 43 4.31 -5.55 -6.56
CA LEU A 43 3.00 -5.11 -6.06
C LEU A 43 2.20 -6.24 -5.42
N ARG A 44 2.21 -7.43 -6.04
CA ARG A 44 1.60 -8.64 -5.45
C ARG A 44 2.29 -9.06 -4.15
N SER A 45 3.61 -8.99 -4.10
CA SER A 45 4.40 -9.35 -2.91
C SER A 45 4.14 -8.38 -1.75
N LEU A 46 4.04 -7.08 -2.00
CA LEU A 46 3.69 -6.08 -1.00
C LEU A 46 2.27 -6.31 -0.46
N GLY A 47 1.31 -6.60 -1.33
CA GLY A 47 -0.05 -6.96 -0.92
C GLY A 47 -0.08 -8.21 -0.03
N GLN A 48 0.71 -9.24 -0.36
CA GLN A 48 0.81 -10.44 0.47
C GLN A 48 1.46 -10.16 1.82
N GLU A 49 2.54 -9.38 1.85
CA GLU A 49 3.22 -9.01 3.09
C GLU A 49 2.27 -8.26 4.05
N ILE A 50 1.42 -7.37 3.53
CA ILE A 50 0.40 -6.69 4.33
C ILE A 50 -0.61 -7.68 4.92
N ASP A 51 -1.09 -8.64 4.12
CA ASP A 51 -2.05 -9.65 4.61
C ASP A 51 -1.43 -10.54 5.70
N ASP A 52 -0.17 -10.96 5.53
CA ASP A 52 0.55 -11.77 6.52
C ASP A 52 0.73 -11.01 7.84
N LEU A 53 1.15 -9.73 7.78
CA LEU A 53 1.27 -8.88 8.96
C LEU A 53 -0.07 -8.65 9.67
N SER A 54 -1.16 -8.54 8.90
CA SER A 54 -2.52 -8.33 9.42
C SER A 54 -3.08 -9.60 10.06
N ALA A 55 -2.74 -10.79 9.57
CA ALA A 55 -3.18 -12.05 10.13
C ALA A 55 -2.55 -12.38 11.50
N GLU A 56 -1.34 -11.87 11.75
CA GLU A 56 -0.58 -12.09 12.98
C GLU A 56 -0.93 -11.12 14.12
N GLY A 57 -1.64 -10.02 13.82
CA GLY A 57 -1.80 -8.89 14.73
C GLY A 57 -3.24 -8.56 15.13
N GLY A 58 -3.39 -7.93 16.30
CA GLY A 58 -4.59 -7.19 16.67
C GLY A 58 -4.49 -5.71 16.28
N GLU A 59 -5.59 -4.97 16.42
CA GLU A 59 -5.69 -3.58 15.97
C GLU A 59 -4.61 -2.64 16.56
N ASP A 60 -4.34 -2.71 17.87
CA ASP A 60 -3.28 -1.92 18.52
C ASP A 60 -1.89 -2.22 17.94
N ASN A 61 -1.66 -3.45 17.47
CA ASN A 61 -0.41 -3.85 16.83
C ASN A 61 -0.33 -3.24 15.42
N MET A 62 -1.46 -3.13 14.71
CA MET A 62 -1.51 -2.53 13.38
C MET A 62 -1.31 -1.02 13.41
N GLU A 63 -1.88 -0.31 14.39
CA GLU A 63 -1.59 1.11 14.61
C GLU A 63 -0.08 1.34 14.79
N ARG A 64 0.55 0.54 15.67
CA ARG A 64 1.99 0.65 15.94
C ARG A 64 2.83 0.31 14.70
N LEU A 65 2.45 -0.73 13.96
CA LEU A 65 3.11 -1.12 12.72
C LEU A 65 3.12 0.04 11.72
N VAL A 66 1.96 0.64 11.47
CA VAL A 66 1.79 1.73 10.49
C VAL A 66 2.54 2.99 10.92
N THR A 67 2.33 3.44 12.16
CA THR A 67 2.85 4.73 12.61
C THR A 67 4.31 4.69 13.03
N ARG A 68 4.79 3.59 13.65
CA ARG A 68 6.14 3.53 14.23
C ARG A 68 7.11 2.69 13.44
N THR A 69 6.67 1.60 12.81
CA THR A 69 7.55 0.70 12.08
C THR A 69 7.67 1.11 10.61
N LEU A 70 6.53 1.38 9.97
CA LEU A 70 6.43 1.80 8.59
C LEU A 70 6.62 3.31 8.43
N GLY A 71 6.24 4.10 9.45
CA GLY A 71 6.47 5.55 9.49
C GLY A 71 5.46 6.35 8.67
N ALA A 72 4.26 5.80 8.44
CA ALA A 72 3.20 6.50 7.72
C ALA A 72 2.46 7.50 8.64
N ASN A 73 2.29 8.73 8.14
CA ASN A 73 1.47 9.78 8.72
C ASN A 73 0.01 9.67 8.25
N TYR A 74 -0.58 8.48 8.40
CA TYR A 74 -1.97 8.21 8.05
C TYR A 74 -2.75 7.61 9.22
N TYR A 75 -3.98 8.11 9.42
CA TYR A 75 -4.87 7.73 10.50
C TYR A 75 -6.25 7.37 9.92
N PRO A 76 -6.61 6.08 9.80
CA PRO A 76 -7.86 5.63 9.15
C PRO A 76 -9.12 5.75 10.02
N LEU A 77 -8.98 6.03 11.31
CA LEU A 77 -10.10 6.05 12.26
C LEU A 77 -10.84 7.41 12.23
N PRO A 78 -12.16 7.43 12.51
CA PRO A 78 -13.01 6.30 12.92
C PRO A 78 -13.62 5.48 11.77
N GLU A 79 -13.43 5.89 10.51
CA GLU A 79 -14.09 5.29 9.35
C GLU A 79 -13.67 3.83 9.12
N LEU A 80 -12.38 3.53 9.34
CA LEU A 80 -11.81 2.20 9.20
C LEU A 80 -10.86 1.89 10.35
N THR A 81 -10.79 0.61 10.72
CA THR A 81 -9.67 0.10 11.50
C THR A 81 -8.40 0.07 10.64
N TYR A 82 -7.22 0.15 11.24
CA TYR A 82 -5.94 -0.05 10.58
C TYR A 82 -5.90 -1.36 9.82
N THR A 83 -6.42 -2.43 10.42
CA THR A 83 -6.49 -3.75 9.77
C THR A 83 -7.36 -3.70 8.50
N ALA A 84 -8.53 -3.07 8.57
CA ALA A 84 -9.43 -2.96 7.42
C ALA A 84 -8.84 -2.06 6.32
N TRP A 85 -8.21 -0.95 6.70
CA TRP A 85 -7.53 -0.05 5.77
C TRP A 85 -6.34 -0.73 5.08
N LEU A 86 -5.48 -1.43 5.81
CA LEU A 86 -4.37 -2.20 5.25
C LEU A 86 -4.85 -3.24 4.24
N GLY A 87 -5.96 -3.93 4.52
CA GLY A 87 -6.59 -4.84 3.56
C GLY A 87 -7.03 -4.13 2.26
N GLN A 88 -7.51 -2.89 2.35
CA GLN A 88 -7.85 -2.09 1.16
C GLN A 88 -6.59 -1.64 0.39
N VAL A 89 -5.51 -1.29 1.10
CA VAL A 89 -4.20 -0.98 0.47
C VAL A 89 -3.68 -2.21 -0.29
N ALA A 90 -3.70 -3.39 0.34
CA ALA A 90 -3.28 -4.64 -0.29
C ALA A 90 -4.11 -4.95 -1.54
N ALA A 91 -5.43 -4.75 -1.48
CA ALA A 91 -6.31 -4.91 -2.63
C ALA A 91 -5.97 -3.92 -3.77
N ARG A 92 -5.70 -2.65 -3.45
CA ARG A 92 -5.35 -1.64 -4.45
C ARG A 92 -4.01 -1.92 -5.14
N LEU A 93 -3.00 -2.40 -4.41
CA LEU A 93 -1.72 -2.83 -4.99
C LEU A 93 -1.92 -3.97 -6.00
N ARG A 94 -2.78 -4.94 -5.68
CA ARG A 94 -3.10 -6.05 -6.58
C ARG A 94 -3.89 -5.60 -7.81
N GLN A 95 -4.76 -4.60 -7.68
CA GLN A 95 -5.45 -4.00 -8.83
C GLN A 95 -4.45 -3.40 -9.82
N HIS A 96 -3.46 -2.66 -9.34
CA HIS A 96 -2.39 -2.13 -10.18
C HIS A 96 -1.55 -3.23 -10.81
N ALA A 97 -1.20 -4.28 -10.06
CA ALA A 97 -0.50 -5.44 -10.61
C ALA A 97 -1.26 -6.09 -11.77
N ALA A 98 -2.56 -6.33 -11.60
CA ALA A 98 -3.41 -6.91 -12.64
C ALA A 98 -3.54 -6.00 -13.88
N ALA A 99 -3.55 -4.68 -13.69
CA ALA A 99 -3.57 -3.72 -14.80
C ALA A 99 -2.25 -3.74 -15.60
N ILE A 100 -1.11 -3.88 -14.94
CA ILE A 100 0.20 -4.03 -15.59
C ILE A 100 0.24 -5.33 -16.41
N ASP A 101 -0.17 -6.45 -15.81
CA ASP A 101 -0.20 -7.75 -16.49
C ASP A 101 -1.17 -7.73 -17.70
N GLY A 102 -2.32 -7.06 -17.58
CA GLY A 102 -3.32 -6.92 -18.64
C GLY A 102 -2.95 -5.91 -19.74
N GLY A 103 -2.14 -4.89 -19.43
CA GLY A 103 -1.62 -3.90 -20.38
C GLY A 103 -0.46 -4.41 -21.24
N GLY A 104 0.11 -5.57 -20.91
CA GLY A 104 1.29 -6.15 -21.56
C GLY A 104 1.06 -6.90 -22.88
N ASN A 105 -0.16 -6.97 -23.42
CA ASN A 105 -0.41 -7.69 -24.68
C ASN A 105 -1.42 -6.97 -25.60
N PRO A 106 -1.01 -6.43 -26.77
CA PRO A 106 -1.95 -6.20 -27.85
C PRO A 106 -2.32 -7.55 -28.48
N PRO A 107 -3.60 -7.82 -28.79
CA PRO A 107 -3.94 -8.95 -29.64
C PRO A 107 -3.39 -8.68 -31.04
N THR A 108 -2.35 -9.42 -31.43
CA THR A 108 -2.02 -9.63 -32.84
C THR A 108 -3.04 -10.61 -33.42
N GLY A 109 -4.09 -10.05 -34.02
CA GLY A 109 -5.09 -10.79 -34.78
C GLY A 109 -5.69 -9.89 -35.85
#